data_AF-A0A9P7KPC2-F1
#
_entry.id   AF-A0A9P7KPC2-F1
#
_cell.length_a   1.000
_cell.length_b   1.000
_cell.length_c   1.000
_cell.angle_alpha   90.00
_cell.angle_beta   90.00
_cell.angle_gamma   90.00
#
_symmetry.space_group_name_H-M   'P 1'
#
loop_
_entity.id
_entity.type
_entity.pdbx_description
1 polymer ?
#
loop_
_entity_poly.entity_id
_entity_poly.type
_entity_poly.pdbx_seq_one_letter_code
_entity_poly.pdbx_strand_id
1 'polypeptide(L)'
;MGYMKTTYDYFDLKAPFTPLPRYGHLSKKTPEYEQAEPSIRKAYSVLHDLPDFAAVRAVAGDPDAVMPPGGPDRYKDVVTELIDIPTRDGTVIELKVYKSPNVKDDAVLMYRMHGGGWCLGRHEVDGVDNVYAATNTGIIVVSVDYRTAPEHPFPTPINDCYDGLLWCKKNSARLGIDPERIILSGGSAGAQLAASLALDCLRDGITGVIAQVLHFPPTCHPKFFPRDKYEYGSYIQNYDDAVLGAINMETVYDAYTPNAKPDYRHSPLLAESFKGLPPTLIQCGGVDPLRDDAFAYAEALKSDGVEVAIHCYAGLPHWFAALLPHTTESVQFFERYNDFLARHAGK
;
A
#
# COMPACT_ATOMS: atom_id res chain seq x y z
N MET A 1 1.49 -12.65 -26.73
CA MET A 1 0.47 -11.73 -26.22
C MET A 1 0.86 -11.45 -24.78
N GLY A 2 1.05 -10.18 -24.40
CA GLY A 2 1.44 -9.83 -23.03
C GLY A 2 0.30 -10.08 -22.03
N TYR A 3 0.62 -10.03 -20.74
CA TYR A 3 -0.36 -10.26 -19.65
C TYR A 3 -1.32 -9.10 -19.44
N MET A 4 -0.93 -7.91 -19.92
CA MET A 4 -1.67 -6.68 -19.82
C MET A 4 -2.97 -6.74 -20.63
N LYS A 5 -4.06 -6.21 -20.04
CA LYS A 5 -5.29 -5.94 -20.78
C LYS A 5 -5.03 -4.98 -21.93
N THR A 6 -5.82 -5.12 -22.99
CA THR A 6 -5.77 -4.24 -24.18
C THR A 6 -7.00 -3.33 -24.29
N THR A 7 -7.99 -3.51 -23.42
CA THR A 7 -9.23 -2.72 -23.35
C THR A 7 -9.54 -2.33 -21.92
N TYR A 8 -10.20 -1.18 -21.76
CA TYR A 8 -10.74 -0.70 -20.49
C TYR A 8 -12.19 -1.15 -20.36
N ASP A 9 -12.49 -1.90 -19.32
CA ASP A 9 -13.81 -2.46 -19.05
C ASP A 9 -14.52 -1.71 -17.92
N TYR A 10 -13.80 -0.96 -17.09
CA TYR A 10 -14.36 -0.40 -15.85
C TYR A 10 -14.78 1.07 -15.96
N PHE A 11 -14.37 1.73 -17.04
CA PHE A 11 -14.70 3.13 -17.31
C PHE A 11 -14.84 3.44 -18.79
N ASP A 12 -15.71 4.40 -19.09
CA ASP A 12 -15.78 5.02 -20.40
C ASP A 12 -14.84 6.24 -20.47
N LEU A 13 -13.65 6.03 -21.05
CA LEU A 13 -12.68 7.10 -21.29
C LEU A 13 -13.17 8.17 -22.28
N LYS A 14 -14.28 7.95 -22.98
CA LYS A 14 -14.88 8.93 -23.90
C LYS A 14 -15.85 9.87 -23.21
N ALA A 15 -16.24 9.58 -21.97
CA ALA A 15 -17.13 10.43 -21.20
C ALA A 15 -16.50 11.82 -21.00
N PRO A 16 -17.26 12.92 -21.16
CA PRO A 16 -16.71 14.27 -21.02
C PRO A 16 -16.23 14.51 -19.59
N PHE A 17 -14.94 14.77 -19.43
CA PHE A 17 -14.29 15.04 -18.14
C PHE A 17 -14.25 16.55 -17.83
N THR A 18 -15.36 17.24 -18.11
CA THR A 18 -15.49 18.69 -17.89
C THR A 18 -16.89 19.04 -17.37
N PRO A 19 -17.02 19.86 -16.31
CA PRO A 19 -15.94 20.50 -15.55
C PRO A 19 -15.07 19.47 -14.79
N LEU A 20 -13.87 19.87 -14.38
CA LEU A 20 -12.99 18.98 -13.61
C LEU A 20 -13.66 18.60 -12.28
N PRO A 21 -13.43 17.36 -11.82
CA PRO A 21 -13.75 16.92 -10.47
C PRO A 21 -13.22 17.84 -9.37
N ARG A 22 -13.78 17.76 -8.16
CA ARG A 22 -13.37 18.54 -6.97
C ARG A 22 -11.86 18.53 -6.78
N TYR A 23 -11.24 17.36 -6.93
CA TYR A 23 -9.81 17.16 -6.75
C TYR A 23 -9.01 17.19 -8.07
N GLY A 24 -9.65 17.46 -9.20
CA GLY A 24 -9.02 17.39 -10.52
C GLY A 24 -7.86 18.36 -10.72
N HIS A 25 -7.81 19.46 -9.96
CA HIS A 25 -6.69 20.41 -9.97
C HIS A 25 -5.38 19.80 -9.44
N LEU A 26 -5.42 18.70 -8.68
CA LEU A 26 -4.25 18.03 -8.11
C LEU A 26 -3.47 17.20 -9.15
N SER A 27 -4.05 16.91 -10.31
CA SER A 27 -3.39 16.13 -11.39
C SER A 27 -2.47 16.97 -12.28
N LYS A 28 -2.31 18.28 -12.02
CA LYS A 28 -1.35 19.08 -12.77
C LYS A 28 0.07 18.68 -12.36
N LYS A 29 0.77 17.97 -13.26
CA LYS A 29 2.12 17.43 -13.02
C LYS A 29 3.10 18.52 -12.59
N THR A 30 4.02 18.19 -11.69
CA THR A 30 5.14 19.07 -11.34
C THR A 30 6.16 19.09 -12.48
N PRO A 31 6.97 20.16 -12.64
CA PRO A 31 8.02 20.21 -13.66
C PRO A 31 8.99 19.03 -13.57
N GLU A 32 9.34 18.61 -12.35
CA GLU A 32 10.23 17.47 -12.09
C GLU A 32 9.62 16.16 -12.60
N TYR A 33 8.33 15.95 -12.37
CA TYR A 33 7.67 14.74 -12.86
C TYR A 33 7.45 14.78 -14.37
N GLU A 34 7.04 15.91 -14.94
CA GLU A 34 6.92 16.08 -16.40
C GLU A 34 8.25 15.77 -17.11
N GLN A 35 9.38 16.15 -16.51
CA GLN A 35 10.70 15.86 -17.05
C GLN A 35 11.08 14.37 -16.92
N ALA A 36 10.72 13.71 -15.82
CA ALA A 36 11.08 12.32 -15.54
C ALA A 36 10.18 11.30 -16.25
N GLU A 37 8.93 11.64 -16.51
CA GLU A 37 7.88 10.75 -17.01
C GLU A 37 8.28 9.94 -18.25
N PRO A 38 8.90 10.51 -19.32
CA PRO A 38 9.25 9.74 -20.51
C PRO A 38 10.25 8.61 -20.22
N SER A 39 11.20 8.85 -19.31
CA SER A 39 12.20 7.85 -18.90
C SER A 39 11.57 6.75 -18.05
N ILE A 40 10.67 7.13 -17.14
CA ILE A 40 9.88 6.20 -16.32
C ILE A 40 9.03 5.29 -17.21
N ARG A 41 8.29 5.88 -18.17
CA ARG A 41 7.44 5.15 -19.11
C ARG A 41 8.23 4.12 -19.91
N LYS A 42 9.42 4.50 -20.38
CA LYS A 42 10.33 3.59 -21.10
C LYS A 42 10.85 2.46 -20.22
N ALA A 43 11.10 2.71 -18.93
CA ALA A 43 11.54 1.67 -18.01
C ALA A 43 10.42 0.65 -17.75
N TYR A 44 9.19 1.12 -17.49
CA TYR A 44 8.04 0.25 -17.23
C TYR A 44 7.53 -0.49 -18.47
N SER A 45 7.67 0.06 -19.68
CA SER A 45 7.23 -0.63 -20.90
C SER A 45 7.91 -1.98 -21.10
N VAL A 46 9.17 -2.12 -20.66
CA VAL A 46 9.90 -3.40 -20.70
C VAL A 46 9.20 -4.47 -19.87
N LEU A 47 8.65 -4.10 -18.71
CA LEU A 47 7.91 -5.03 -17.86
C LEU A 47 6.54 -5.35 -18.45
N HIS A 48 5.86 -4.36 -19.05
CA HIS A 48 4.53 -4.55 -19.65
C HIS A 48 4.55 -5.45 -20.90
N ASP A 49 5.69 -5.54 -21.60
CA ASP A 49 5.87 -6.39 -22.77
C ASP A 49 6.10 -7.88 -22.43
N LEU A 50 6.27 -8.21 -21.14
CA LEU A 50 6.47 -9.58 -20.67
C LEU A 50 5.17 -10.41 -20.80
N PRO A 51 5.28 -11.75 -20.94
CA PRO A 51 4.13 -12.60 -21.29
C PRO A 51 3.13 -12.82 -20.14
N ASP A 52 3.59 -12.86 -18.89
CA ASP A 52 2.80 -13.17 -17.69
C ASP A 52 3.39 -12.51 -16.44
N PHE A 53 2.62 -12.50 -15.34
CA PHE A 53 3.08 -11.97 -14.06
C PHE A 53 4.32 -12.69 -13.52
N ALA A 54 4.47 -14.00 -13.77
CA ALA A 54 5.63 -14.76 -13.33
C ALA A 54 6.92 -14.27 -14.01
N ALA A 55 6.87 -13.97 -15.31
CA ALA A 55 7.97 -13.36 -16.05
C ALA A 55 8.27 -11.94 -15.54
N VAL A 56 7.24 -11.15 -15.22
CA VAL A 56 7.44 -9.82 -14.62
C VAL A 56 8.17 -9.93 -13.28
N ARG A 57 7.73 -10.83 -12.38
CA ARG A 57 8.40 -11.07 -11.10
C ARG A 57 9.87 -11.48 -11.32
N ALA A 58 10.13 -12.38 -12.26
CA ALA A 58 11.48 -12.85 -12.57
C ALA A 58 12.41 -11.74 -13.11
N VAL A 59 11.87 -10.81 -13.91
CA VAL A 59 12.66 -9.72 -14.52
C VAL A 59 12.80 -8.51 -13.60
N ALA A 60 11.72 -8.09 -12.95
CA ALA A 60 11.76 -7.01 -11.96
C ALA A 60 12.67 -7.39 -10.78
N GLY A 61 12.64 -8.69 -10.41
CA GLY A 61 13.37 -9.24 -9.29
C GLY A 61 12.95 -8.61 -7.97
N ASP A 62 13.80 -8.81 -6.97
CA ASP A 62 13.65 -8.25 -5.63
C ASP A 62 14.87 -7.39 -5.26
N PRO A 63 15.30 -6.40 -6.06
CA PRO A 63 16.41 -5.56 -5.67
C PRO A 63 16.01 -4.64 -4.52
N ASP A 64 16.88 -4.52 -3.51
CA ASP A 64 16.73 -3.51 -2.47
C ASP A 64 16.60 -2.12 -3.13
N ALA A 65 15.50 -1.43 -2.86
CA ALA A 65 15.31 -0.08 -3.33
C ALA A 65 16.40 0.87 -2.79
N VAL A 66 16.90 1.73 -3.67
CA VAL A 66 17.94 2.73 -3.36
C VAL A 66 17.38 3.71 -2.33
N MET A 67 18.11 3.89 -1.22
CA MET A 67 17.72 4.83 -0.19
C MET A 67 17.84 6.28 -0.70
N PRO A 68 16.87 7.16 -0.42
CA PRO A 68 16.96 8.58 -0.75
C PRO A 68 18.23 9.22 -0.15
N PRO A 69 18.89 10.18 -0.83
CA PRO A 69 20.02 10.89 -0.24
C PRO A 69 19.64 11.58 1.06
N GLY A 70 20.51 11.46 2.07
CA GLY A 70 20.23 11.96 3.42
C GLY A 70 19.26 11.08 4.22
N GLY A 71 18.71 10.02 3.62
CA GLY A 71 17.97 8.98 4.30
C GLY A 71 18.88 8.01 5.08
N PRO A 72 18.28 7.06 5.82
CA PRO A 72 19.02 6.10 6.63
C PRO A 72 19.85 5.12 5.79
N ASP A 73 20.92 4.61 6.39
CA ASP A 73 21.76 3.56 5.80
C ASP A 73 21.16 2.19 6.14
N ARG A 74 20.58 1.53 5.11
CA ARG A 74 19.93 0.22 5.21
C ARG A 74 20.78 -0.83 5.92
N TYR A 75 22.11 -0.79 5.78
CA TYR A 75 23.00 -1.84 6.29
C TYR A 75 23.69 -1.48 7.60
N LYS A 76 23.61 -0.21 8.03
CA LYS A 76 24.15 0.23 9.33
C LYS A 76 23.06 0.52 10.36
N ASP A 77 21.95 1.12 9.93
CA ASP A 77 20.91 1.60 10.82
C ASP A 77 19.83 0.56 11.09
N VAL A 78 19.79 -0.51 10.28
CA VAL A 78 18.77 -1.57 10.34
C VAL A 78 19.42 -2.95 10.17
N VAL A 79 18.93 -3.92 10.94
CA VAL A 79 19.22 -5.36 10.81
C VAL A 79 17.96 -6.07 10.32
N THR A 80 18.14 -7.05 9.44
CA THR A 80 17.03 -7.85 8.92
C THR A 80 17.14 -9.33 9.26
N GLU A 81 16.01 -9.99 9.50
CA GLU A 81 15.88 -11.45 9.71
C GLU A 81 14.71 -11.98 8.87
N LEU A 82 14.89 -13.14 8.24
CA LEU A 82 13.82 -13.87 7.54
C LEU A 82 13.29 -14.98 8.45
N ILE A 83 11.98 -15.10 8.53
CA ILE A 83 11.29 -16.10 9.35
C ILE A 83 10.19 -16.76 8.53
N ASP A 84 10.30 -18.07 8.36
CA ASP A 84 9.26 -18.90 7.77
C ASP A 84 8.14 -19.19 8.78
N ILE A 85 6.89 -19.02 8.34
CA ILE A 85 5.70 -19.29 9.16
C ILE A 85 4.68 -20.14 8.38
N PRO A 86 3.93 -21.03 9.06
CA PRO A 86 2.81 -21.72 8.44
C PRO A 86 1.58 -20.81 8.36
N THR A 87 0.83 -20.92 7.28
CA THR A 87 -0.53 -20.38 7.12
C THR A 87 -1.58 -21.43 7.45
N ARG A 88 -2.86 -21.04 7.47
CA ARG A 88 -3.99 -21.90 7.82
C ARG A 88 -4.16 -23.14 6.93
N ASP A 89 -3.64 -23.11 5.70
CA ASP A 89 -3.69 -24.26 4.78
C ASP A 89 -2.42 -25.11 4.81
N GLY A 90 -1.47 -24.79 5.68
CA GLY A 90 -0.19 -25.47 5.83
C GLY A 90 0.91 -24.97 4.89
N THR A 91 0.61 -24.04 3.97
CA THR A 91 1.64 -23.40 3.14
C THR A 91 2.53 -22.53 4.00
N VAL A 92 3.84 -22.55 3.73
CA VAL A 92 4.81 -21.69 4.40
C VAL A 92 4.93 -20.38 3.63
N ILE A 93 4.85 -19.26 4.35
CA ILE A 93 5.15 -17.92 3.84
C ILE A 93 6.28 -17.29 4.65
N GLU A 94 6.96 -16.31 4.07
CA GLU A 94 8.09 -15.63 4.68
C GLU A 94 7.65 -14.32 5.37
N LEU A 95 8.21 -14.07 6.54
CA LEU A 95 8.20 -12.77 7.20
C LEU A 95 9.62 -12.19 7.16
N LYS A 96 9.76 -10.91 6.83
CA LYS A 96 11.01 -10.17 6.96
C LYS A 96 10.91 -9.15 8.07
N VAL A 97 11.70 -9.36 9.11
CA VAL A 97 11.80 -8.46 10.26
C VAL A 97 12.85 -7.41 9.97
N TYR A 98 12.54 -6.14 10.24
CA TYR A 98 13.47 -5.01 10.20
C TYR A 98 13.49 -4.36 11.58
N LYS A 99 14.68 -4.17 12.16
CA LYS A 99 14.84 -3.51 13.45
C LYS A 99 16.14 -2.74 13.54
N SER A 100 16.14 -1.65 14.28
CA SER A 100 17.39 -0.97 14.67
C SER A 100 18.30 -1.92 15.47
N PRO A 101 19.65 -1.84 15.31
CA PRO A 101 20.58 -2.47 16.24
C PRO A 101 20.38 -2.04 17.71
N ASN A 102 19.75 -0.89 17.93
CA ASN A 102 19.45 -0.30 19.24
C ASN A 102 17.95 -0.34 19.57
N VAL A 103 17.20 -1.28 19.00
CA VAL A 103 15.77 -1.41 19.28
C VAL A 103 15.54 -1.67 20.78
N LYS A 104 14.47 -1.08 21.30
CA LYS A 104 14.04 -1.25 22.70
C LYS A 104 13.20 -2.51 22.84
N ASP A 105 13.18 -3.07 24.04
CA ASP A 105 12.23 -4.13 24.39
C ASP A 105 10.78 -3.62 24.31
N ASP A 106 9.83 -4.53 24.15
CA ASP A 106 8.40 -4.26 24.02
C ASP A 106 8.07 -3.19 22.95
N ALA A 107 8.78 -3.25 21.82
CA ALA A 107 8.61 -2.33 20.71
C ALA A 107 7.21 -2.45 20.08
N VAL A 108 6.76 -1.38 19.45
CA VAL A 108 5.55 -1.41 18.62
C VAL A 108 5.79 -2.29 17.40
N LEU A 109 4.87 -3.23 17.14
CA LEU A 109 4.85 -3.96 15.88
C LEU A 109 4.29 -3.05 14.79
N MET A 110 5.08 -2.71 13.79
CA MET A 110 4.54 -2.30 12.49
C MET A 110 4.41 -3.54 11.60
N TYR A 111 3.20 -4.03 11.40
CA TYR A 111 2.93 -5.15 10.50
C TYR A 111 2.65 -4.62 9.09
N ARG A 112 3.54 -4.94 8.15
CA ARG A 112 3.59 -4.35 6.81
C ARG A 112 3.17 -5.35 5.74
N MET A 113 2.21 -4.94 4.91
CA MET A 113 1.85 -5.63 3.67
C MET A 113 2.41 -4.85 2.48
N HIS A 114 3.18 -5.52 1.62
CA HIS A 114 3.83 -4.86 0.48
C HIS A 114 2.85 -4.50 -0.66
N GLY A 115 3.24 -3.53 -1.50
CA GLY A 115 2.51 -3.17 -2.72
C GLY A 115 2.70 -4.15 -3.88
N GLY A 116 2.41 -3.70 -5.10
CA GLY A 116 2.57 -4.51 -6.33
C GLY A 116 1.27 -5.09 -6.89
N GLY A 117 0.13 -4.44 -6.64
CA GLY A 117 -1.15 -4.81 -7.26
C GLY A 117 -1.59 -6.24 -6.94
N TRP A 118 -1.27 -6.78 -5.76
CA TRP A 118 -1.55 -8.16 -5.36
C TRP A 118 -0.93 -9.24 -6.25
N CYS A 119 -0.19 -8.87 -7.28
CA CYS A 119 0.32 -9.76 -8.32
C CYS A 119 1.84 -9.73 -8.43
N LEU A 120 2.48 -8.67 -7.96
CA LEU A 120 3.91 -8.40 -8.08
C LEU A 120 4.48 -8.04 -6.71
N GLY A 121 5.81 -8.07 -6.63
CA GLY A 121 6.55 -7.62 -5.46
C GLY A 121 6.63 -8.64 -4.35
N ARG A 122 7.58 -8.37 -3.45
CA ARG A 122 7.82 -9.03 -2.16
C ARG A 122 8.19 -7.93 -1.16
N HIS A 123 8.97 -8.24 -0.13
CA HIS A 123 9.38 -7.29 0.92
C HIS A 123 10.07 -6.03 0.39
N GLU A 124 10.81 -6.12 -0.71
CA GLU A 124 11.71 -5.10 -1.22
C GLU A 124 10.98 -3.91 -1.87
N VAL A 125 9.76 -4.11 -2.37
CA VAL A 125 8.94 -3.04 -2.96
C VAL A 125 8.73 -1.89 -1.96
N ASP A 126 8.50 -2.24 -0.70
CA ASP A 126 8.28 -1.31 0.40
C ASP A 126 9.56 -1.12 1.24
N GLY A 127 10.71 -1.57 0.74
CA GLY A 127 11.96 -1.64 1.50
C GLY A 127 12.43 -0.28 2.02
N VAL A 128 12.22 0.82 1.28
CA VAL A 128 12.57 2.17 1.75
C VAL A 128 11.73 2.52 2.97
N ASP A 129 10.40 2.43 2.88
CA ASP A 129 9.48 2.71 3.98
C ASP A 129 9.77 1.85 5.22
N ASN A 130 10.10 0.57 5.01
CA ASN A 130 10.42 -0.37 6.09
C ASN A 130 11.72 0.02 6.80
N VAL A 131 12.75 0.42 6.05
CA VAL A 131 14.01 0.89 6.64
C VAL A 131 13.79 2.20 7.40
N TYR A 132 13.06 3.17 6.83
CA TYR A 132 12.74 4.42 7.53
C TYR A 132 12.03 4.15 8.86
N ALA A 133 10.98 3.32 8.86
CA ALA A 133 10.27 2.98 10.09
C ALA A 133 11.14 2.23 11.11
N ALA A 134 11.96 1.28 10.65
CA ALA A 134 12.81 0.46 11.53
C ALA A 134 13.97 1.23 12.17
N THR A 135 14.31 2.43 11.68
CA THR A 135 15.27 3.32 12.37
C THR A 135 14.73 3.87 13.69
N ASN A 136 13.41 3.87 13.87
CA ASN A 136 12.81 4.23 15.15
C ASN A 136 13.03 3.09 16.16
N THR A 137 13.83 3.36 17.19
CA THR A 137 14.16 2.39 18.25
C THR A 137 12.95 1.84 19.03
N GLY A 138 11.77 2.46 18.92
CA GLY A 138 10.52 1.96 19.50
C GLY A 138 9.66 1.12 18.54
N ILE A 139 10.13 0.81 17.34
CA ILE A 139 9.37 0.08 16.31
C ILE A 139 10.18 -1.12 15.80
N ILE A 140 9.49 -2.25 15.64
CA ILE A 140 9.95 -3.38 14.85
C ILE A 140 8.98 -3.54 13.68
N VAL A 141 9.51 -3.50 12.46
CA VAL A 141 8.70 -3.75 11.26
C VAL A 141 8.75 -5.22 10.93
N VAL A 142 7.60 -5.83 10.71
CA VAL A 142 7.49 -7.19 10.17
C VAL A 142 6.71 -7.11 8.87
N SER A 143 7.41 -7.30 7.76
CA SER A 143 6.84 -7.36 6.42
C SER A 143 6.43 -8.79 6.09
N VAL A 144 5.22 -9.00 5.58
CA VAL A 144 4.71 -10.32 5.18
C VAL A 144 4.79 -10.51 3.67
N ASP A 145 5.36 -11.62 3.23
CA ASP A 145 5.38 -12.07 1.83
C ASP A 145 4.16 -12.94 1.56
N TYR A 146 3.00 -12.28 1.43
CA TYR A 146 1.73 -12.96 1.18
C TYR A 146 1.71 -13.56 -0.22
N ARG A 147 1.02 -14.69 -0.42
CA ARG A 147 0.90 -15.29 -1.75
C ARG A 147 0.13 -14.36 -2.68
N THR A 148 0.56 -14.27 -3.94
CA THR A 148 0.05 -13.30 -4.92
C THR A 148 -0.82 -13.94 -6.01
N ALA A 149 -1.71 -13.13 -6.57
CA ALA A 149 -2.50 -13.48 -7.75
C ALA A 149 -1.65 -13.43 -9.04
N PRO A 150 -2.00 -14.13 -10.12
CA PRO A 150 -3.22 -14.91 -10.31
C PRO A 150 -3.19 -16.33 -9.71
N GLU A 151 -2.03 -16.82 -9.24
CA GLU A 151 -1.90 -18.18 -8.69
C GLU A 151 -2.70 -18.34 -7.39
N HIS A 152 -2.72 -17.28 -6.59
CA HIS A 152 -3.44 -17.21 -5.33
C HIS A 152 -4.33 -15.96 -5.29
N PRO A 153 -5.49 -15.96 -6.00
CA PRO A 153 -6.39 -14.82 -6.02
C PRO A 153 -7.06 -14.61 -4.65
N PHE A 154 -7.82 -13.53 -4.53
CA PHE A 154 -8.68 -13.28 -3.37
C PHE A 154 -9.52 -14.53 -3.01
N PRO A 155 -9.59 -14.94 -1.72
CA PRO A 155 -9.11 -14.24 -0.52
C PRO A 155 -7.75 -14.72 0.03
N THR A 156 -6.94 -15.44 -0.74
CA THR A 156 -5.67 -16.01 -0.23
C THR A 156 -4.71 -14.93 0.32
N PRO A 157 -4.44 -13.81 -0.38
CA PRO A 157 -3.49 -12.82 0.11
C PRO A 157 -3.86 -12.22 1.48
N ILE A 158 -5.15 -11.88 1.68
CA ILE A 158 -5.61 -11.32 2.96
C ILE A 158 -5.63 -12.37 4.08
N ASN A 159 -5.91 -13.64 3.76
CA ASN A 159 -5.81 -14.73 4.73
C ASN A 159 -4.37 -14.94 5.21
N ASP A 160 -3.40 -14.87 4.31
CA ASP A 160 -1.97 -14.97 4.65
C ASP A 160 -1.52 -13.83 5.57
N CYS A 161 -1.96 -12.60 5.27
CA CYS A 161 -1.70 -11.44 6.13
C CYS A 161 -2.33 -11.59 7.51
N TYR A 162 -3.56 -12.12 7.59
CA TYR A 162 -4.23 -12.37 8.86
C TYR A 162 -3.48 -13.44 9.69
N ASP A 163 -3.07 -14.53 9.05
CA ASP A 163 -2.34 -15.62 9.72
C ASP A 163 -0.96 -15.14 10.21
N GLY A 164 -0.27 -14.32 9.42
CA GLY A 164 1.02 -13.74 9.82
C GLY A 164 0.88 -12.74 10.98
N LEU A 165 -0.17 -11.93 11.02
CA LEU A 165 -0.44 -11.05 12.17
C LEU A 165 -0.65 -11.86 13.46
N LEU A 166 -1.49 -12.91 13.39
CA LEU A 166 -1.73 -13.78 14.55
C LEU A 166 -0.45 -14.51 14.99
N TRP A 167 0.38 -14.93 14.03
CA TRP A 167 1.69 -15.51 14.33
C TRP A 167 2.57 -14.50 15.08
N CYS A 168 2.65 -13.25 14.61
CA CYS A 168 3.41 -12.20 15.28
C CYS A 168 2.93 -11.97 16.72
N LYS A 169 1.61 -11.84 16.94
CA LYS A 169 1.04 -11.69 18.29
C LYS A 169 1.39 -12.87 19.20
N LYS A 170 1.29 -14.11 18.69
CA LYS A 170 1.62 -15.33 19.45
C LYS A 170 3.11 -15.44 19.79
N ASN A 171 3.97 -14.89 18.94
CA ASN A 171 5.43 -14.95 19.06
C ASN A 171 6.03 -13.59 19.47
N SER A 172 5.27 -12.75 20.16
CA SER A 172 5.67 -11.38 20.51
C SER A 172 6.98 -11.32 21.28
N ALA A 173 7.17 -12.22 22.25
CA ALA A 173 8.41 -12.33 23.02
C ALA A 173 9.63 -12.70 22.16
N ARG A 174 9.45 -13.52 21.11
CA ARG A 174 10.53 -13.84 20.15
C ARG A 174 10.92 -12.61 19.34
N LEU A 175 9.92 -11.84 18.93
CA LEU A 175 10.10 -10.66 18.10
C LEU A 175 10.57 -9.44 18.90
N GLY A 176 10.39 -9.42 20.23
CA GLY A 176 10.69 -8.26 21.07
C GLY A 176 9.64 -7.15 20.93
N ILE A 177 8.39 -7.52 20.63
CA ILE A 177 7.28 -6.58 20.43
C ILE A 177 6.24 -6.67 21.56
N ASP A 178 5.51 -5.59 21.78
CA ASP A 178 4.27 -5.60 22.55
C ASP A 178 3.11 -6.06 21.63
N PRO A 179 2.45 -7.21 21.91
CA PRO A 179 1.36 -7.69 21.07
C PRO A 179 0.13 -6.79 21.13
N GLU A 180 0.02 -5.88 22.10
CA GLU A 180 -1.09 -4.93 22.25
C GLU A 180 -0.78 -3.55 21.65
N ARG A 181 0.31 -3.44 20.89
CA ARG A 181 0.69 -2.21 20.18
C ARG A 181 1.12 -2.51 18.75
N ILE A 182 0.13 -2.46 17.85
CA ILE A 182 0.24 -2.86 16.46
C ILE A 182 -0.15 -1.68 15.56
N ILE A 183 0.72 -1.34 14.62
CA ILE A 183 0.44 -0.45 13.50
C ILE A 183 0.28 -1.33 12.27
N LEU A 184 -0.91 -1.32 11.65
CA LEU A 184 -1.12 -1.97 10.36
C LEU A 184 -0.70 -1.02 9.24
N SER A 185 0.15 -1.49 8.35
CA SER A 185 0.80 -0.63 7.36
C SER A 185 0.85 -1.29 6.00
N GLY A 186 0.81 -0.50 4.94
CA GLY A 186 1.07 -1.00 3.61
C GLY A 186 1.13 0.07 2.54
N GLY A 187 1.68 -0.31 1.39
CA GLY A 187 1.69 0.51 0.19
C GLY A 187 0.84 -0.08 -0.92
N SER A 188 0.11 0.76 -1.66
CA SER A 188 -0.72 0.36 -2.79
C SER A 188 -1.65 -0.80 -2.41
N ALA A 189 -1.62 -1.92 -3.14
CA ALA A 189 -2.31 -3.17 -2.79
C ALA A 189 -2.14 -3.59 -1.30
N GLY A 190 -0.96 -3.42 -0.73
CA GLY A 190 -0.70 -3.68 0.68
C GLY A 190 -1.43 -2.73 1.63
N ALA A 191 -1.65 -1.47 1.23
CA ALA A 191 -2.47 -0.53 1.99
C ALA A 191 -3.95 -0.95 1.99
N GLN A 192 -4.44 -1.51 0.88
CA GLN A 192 -5.78 -2.11 0.83
C GLN A 192 -5.89 -3.32 1.78
N LEU A 193 -4.86 -4.19 1.80
CA LEU A 193 -4.80 -5.33 2.71
C LEU A 193 -4.73 -4.86 4.18
N ALA A 194 -3.98 -3.79 4.49
CA ALA A 194 -3.91 -3.19 5.82
C ALA A 194 -5.26 -2.66 6.31
N ALA A 195 -5.95 -1.90 5.46
CA ALA A 195 -7.28 -1.39 5.76
C ALA A 195 -8.29 -2.53 6.02
N SER A 196 -8.24 -3.57 5.19
CA SER A 196 -9.14 -4.73 5.32
C SER A 196 -8.82 -5.57 6.56
N LEU A 197 -7.54 -5.75 6.86
CA LEU A 197 -7.09 -6.47 8.05
C LEU A 197 -7.47 -5.72 9.34
N ALA A 198 -7.47 -4.39 9.33
CA ALA A 198 -7.93 -3.60 10.46
C ALA A 198 -9.43 -3.84 10.74
N LEU A 199 -10.25 -3.91 9.69
CA LEU A 199 -11.67 -4.27 9.78
C LEU A 199 -11.87 -5.71 10.27
N ASP A 200 -11.07 -6.67 9.77
CA ASP A 200 -11.11 -8.05 10.24
C ASP A 200 -10.71 -8.17 11.71
N CYS A 201 -9.67 -7.44 12.16
CA CYS A 201 -9.30 -7.37 13.58
C CYS A 201 -10.45 -6.86 14.45
N LEU A 202 -11.11 -5.78 14.03
CA LEU A 202 -12.24 -5.21 14.75
C LEU A 202 -13.42 -6.19 14.81
N ARG A 203 -13.75 -6.84 13.69
CA ARG A 203 -14.82 -7.85 13.60
C ARG A 203 -14.56 -9.04 14.52
N ASP A 204 -13.33 -9.53 14.55
CA ASP A 204 -12.94 -10.74 15.26
C ASP A 204 -12.51 -10.48 16.72
N GLY A 205 -12.53 -9.21 17.16
CA GLY A 205 -12.14 -8.82 18.51
C GLY A 205 -10.63 -8.93 18.77
N ILE A 206 -9.81 -8.87 17.73
CA ILE A 206 -8.35 -8.81 17.87
C ILE A 206 -7.95 -7.41 18.37
N THR A 207 -7.41 -7.36 19.57
CA THR A 207 -7.01 -6.12 20.24
C THR A 207 -5.60 -5.68 19.84
N GLY A 208 -5.24 -4.45 20.20
CA GLY A 208 -3.89 -3.93 20.08
C GLY A 208 -3.58 -3.18 18.79
N VAL A 209 -4.51 -3.07 17.84
CA VAL A 209 -4.31 -2.21 16.66
C VAL A 209 -4.47 -0.75 17.07
N ILE A 210 -3.36 -0.03 17.15
CA ILE A 210 -3.29 1.35 17.66
C ILE A 210 -3.22 2.41 16.56
N ALA A 211 -2.84 2.04 15.34
CA ALA A 211 -2.82 2.94 14.19
C ALA A 211 -2.85 2.20 12.85
N GLN A 212 -3.15 2.94 11.78
CA GLN A 212 -3.01 2.51 10.38
C GLN A 212 -2.12 3.48 9.60
N VAL A 213 -1.27 2.96 8.70
CA VAL A 213 -0.53 3.76 7.72
C VAL A 213 -0.78 3.22 6.31
N LEU A 214 -1.45 4.00 5.48
CA LEU A 214 -1.94 3.60 4.17
C LEU A 214 -1.32 4.49 3.09
N HIS A 215 -0.33 3.98 2.37
CA HIS A 215 0.29 4.69 1.26
C HIS A 215 -0.39 4.30 -0.06
N PHE A 216 -0.92 5.28 -0.80
CA PHE A 216 -1.55 5.14 -2.12
C PHE A 216 -2.64 4.04 -2.21
N PRO A 217 -3.63 3.98 -1.30
CA PRO A 217 -4.49 2.81 -1.17
C PRO A 217 -5.54 2.69 -2.30
N PRO A 218 -5.63 1.53 -2.99
CA PRO A 218 -6.77 1.15 -3.82
C PRO A 218 -7.90 0.58 -2.93
N THR A 219 -8.77 1.45 -2.43
CA THR A 219 -9.74 1.07 -1.38
C THR A 219 -11.03 0.46 -1.88
N CYS A 220 -11.29 0.50 -3.19
CA CYS A 220 -12.45 -0.14 -3.78
C CYS A 220 -12.19 -0.57 -5.22
N HIS A 221 -12.63 -1.79 -5.54
CA HIS A 221 -12.70 -2.24 -6.92
C HIS A 221 -13.61 -1.30 -7.73
N PRO A 222 -13.20 -0.80 -8.91
CA PRO A 222 -13.95 0.19 -9.69
C PRO A 222 -15.40 -0.15 -10.03
N LYS A 223 -15.70 -1.43 -10.30
CA LYS A 223 -17.07 -1.95 -10.49
C LYS A 223 -18.03 -1.64 -9.34
N PHE A 224 -17.54 -1.53 -8.11
CA PHE A 224 -18.36 -1.39 -6.91
C PHE A 224 -18.19 -0.05 -6.21
N PHE A 225 -17.34 0.84 -6.75
CA PHE A 225 -17.10 2.14 -6.15
C PHE A 225 -18.43 2.92 -5.98
N PRO A 226 -18.76 3.39 -4.76
CA PRO A 226 -20.02 4.06 -4.45
C PRO A 226 -20.02 5.51 -4.97
N ARG A 227 -20.16 5.64 -6.30
CA ARG A 227 -20.11 6.92 -7.05
C ARG A 227 -21.27 7.87 -6.73
N ASP A 228 -22.30 7.39 -6.07
CA ASP A 228 -23.40 8.19 -5.52
C ASP A 228 -22.99 8.97 -4.25
N LYS A 229 -21.94 8.51 -3.56
CA LYS A 229 -21.44 9.11 -2.31
C LYS A 229 -20.12 9.86 -2.51
N TYR A 230 -19.21 9.28 -3.29
CA TYR A 230 -17.88 9.84 -3.48
C TYR A 230 -17.56 10.05 -4.95
N GLU A 231 -16.80 11.09 -5.22
CA GLU A 231 -16.30 11.38 -6.56
C GLU A 231 -15.23 10.37 -6.96
N TYR A 232 -15.23 9.95 -8.23
CA TYR A 232 -14.28 8.95 -8.74
C TYR A 232 -13.77 9.32 -10.14
N GLY A 233 -13.15 10.49 -10.22
CA GLY A 233 -12.66 11.07 -11.46
C GLY A 233 -11.18 10.82 -11.73
N SER A 234 -10.36 10.60 -10.70
CA SER A 234 -8.90 10.40 -10.85
C SER A 234 -8.56 9.21 -11.75
N TYR A 235 -9.37 8.15 -11.72
CA TYR A 235 -9.17 6.96 -12.55
C TYR A 235 -9.28 7.27 -14.05
N ILE A 236 -10.18 8.18 -14.43
CA ILE A 236 -10.33 8.67 -15.81
C ILE A 236 -9.27 9.73 -16.10
N GLN A 237 -9.02 10.66 -15.17
CA GLN A 237 -8.09 11.77 -15.38
C GLN A 237 -6.65 11.33 -15.60
N ASN A 238 -6.22 10.34 -14.81
CA ASN A 238 -4.83 9.87 -14.72
C ASN A 238 -4.68 8.49 -15.39
N TYR A 239 -5.59 8.13 -16.31
CA TYR A 239 -5.70 6.77 -16.86
C TYR A 239 -4.45 6.29 -17.61
N ASP A 240 -3.66 7.21 -18.17
CA ASP A 240 -2.44 6.94 -18.94
C ASP A 240 -1.20 7.51 -18.22
N ASP A 241 -1.19 7.53 -16.89
CA ASP A 241 0.03 7.88 -16.15
C ASP A 241 1.15 6.85 -16.37
N ALA A 242 2.41 7.31 -16.41
CA ALA A 242 3.54 6.45 -16.73
C ALA A 242 3.92 5.46 -15.63
N VAL A 243 3.58 5.76 -14.37
CA VAL A 243 3.89 4.86 -13.23
C VAL A 243 2.75 3.87 -13.03
N LEU A 244 1.52 4.36 -13.02
CA LEU A 244 0.34 3.53 -12.83
C LEU A 244 -0.82 4.02 -13.71
N GLY A 245 -1.09 3.30 -14.79
CA GLY A 245 -2.27 3.55 -15.62
C GLY A 245 -3.51 2.78 -15.15
N ALA A 246 -4.67 3.21 -15.62
CA ALA A 246 -5.94 2.50 -15.42
C ALA A 246 -5.89 1.07 -15.97
N ILE A 247 -5.22 0.85 -17.11
CA ILE A 247 -5.12 -0.49 -17.72
C ILE A 247 -4.28 -1.44 -16.87
N ASN A 248 -3.25 -0.92 -16.16
CA ASN A 248 -2.47 -1.68 -15.19
C ASN A 248 -3.37 -2.12 -14.03
N MET A 249 -4.15 -1.17 -13.48
CA MET A 249 -5.08 -1.45 -12.38
C MET A 249 -6.15 -2.48 -12.77
N GLU A 250 -6.77 -2.35 -13.95
CA GLU A 250 -7.77 -3.33 -14.39
C GLU A 250 -7.15 -4.72 -14.59
N THR A 251 -5.92 -4.79 -15.11
CA THR A 251 -5.21 -6.08 -15.29
C THR A 251 -4.99 -6.78 -13.94
N VAL A 252 -4.55 -6.04 -12.92
CA VAL A 252 -4.32 -6.64 -11.59
C VAL A 252 -5.62 -6.94 -10.84
N TYR A 253 -6.68 -6.14 -11.02
CA TYR A 253 -8.00 -6.45 -10.45
C TYR A 253 -8.61 -7.73 -11.05
N ASP A 254 -8.45 -7.96 -12.36
CA ASP A 254 -8.93 -9.19 -13.01
C ASP A 254 -8.17 -10.42 -12.51
N ALA A 255 -6.86 -10.30 -12.29
CA ALA A 255 -6.06 -11.39 -11.72
C ALA A 255 -6.39 -11.65 -10.25
N TYR A 256 -6.52 -10.59 -9.44
CA TYR A 256 -6.78 -10.67 -8.01
C TYR A 256 -8.22 -11.12 -7.70
N THR A 257 -9.19 -10.63 -8.45
CA THR A 257 -10.62 -10.86 -8.24
C THR A 257 -11.34 -11.29 -9.55
N PRO A 258 -10.99 -12.46 -10.13
CA PRO A 258 -11.50 -12.86 -11.46
C PRO A 258 -13.03 -12.99 -11.51
N ASN A 259 -13.68 -13.26 -10.38
CA ASN A 259 -15.14 -13.32 -10.24
C ASN A 259 -15.62 -12.29 -9.19
N ALA A 260 -15.17 -11.05 -9.32
CA ALA A 260 -15.42 -9.98 -8.35
C ALA A 260 -16.91 -9.85 -7.99
N LYS A 261 -17.19 -9.84 -6.68
CA LYS A 261 -18.48 -9.46 -6.08
C LYS A 261 -18.19 -8.40 -5.01
N PRO A 262 -19.15 -7.53 -4.65
CA PRO A 262 -18.96 -6.59 -3.55
C PRO A 262 -18.56 -7.33 -2.27
N ASP A 263 -17.38 -7.03 -1.73
CA ASP A 263 -16.86 -7.60 -0.48
C ASP A 263 -15.81 -6.62 0.09
N TYR A 264 -15.97 -6.23 1.36
CA TYR A 264 -15.07 -5.24 1.95
C TYR A 264 -13.62 -5.74 2.07
N ARG A 265 -13.38 -7.05 2.04
CA ARG A 265 -12.03 -7.63 2.24
C ARG A 265 -11.10 -7.41 1.05
N HIS A 266 -11.64 -7.15 -0.15
CA HIS A 266 -10.86 -6.64 -1.30
C HIS A 266 -11.18 -5.18 -1.63
N SER A 267 -12.23 -4.62 -1.03
CA SER A 267 -12.71 -3.25 -1.25
C SER A 267 -13.14 -2.61 0.08
N PRO A 268 -12.20 -2.25 0.98
CA PRO A 268 -12.52 -1.82 2.36
C PRO A 268 -13.47 -0.64 2.44
N LEU A 269 -13.56 0.21 1.43
CA LEU A 269 -14.54 1.30 1.33
C LEU A 269 -16.01 0.81 1.40
N LEU A 270 -16.26 -0.48 1.09
CA LEU A 270 -17.59 -1.10 1.12
C LEU A 270 -18.01 -1.58 2.51
N ALA A 271 -17.17 -1.42 3.55
CA ALA A 271 -17.58 -1.77 4.91
C ALA A 271 -18.79 -0.95 5.37
N GLU A 272 -19.67 -1.59 6.14
CA GLU A 272 -20.89 -0.93 6.65
C GLU A 272 -20.58 0.13 7.71
N SER A 273 -19.46 0.00 8.40
CA SER A 273 -19.00 0.89 9.46
C SER A 273 -17.49 0.77 9.65
N PHE A 274 -16.88 1.91 9.98
CA PHE A 274 -15.48 2.09 10.35
C PHE A 274 -15.32 2.49 11.82
N LYS A 275 -16.43 2.59 12.57
CA LYS A 275 -16.43 3.00 13.97
C LYS A 275 -15.59 2.03 14.80
N GLY A 276 -14.59 2.57 15.49
CA GLY A 276 -13.66 1.79 16.32
C GLY A 276 -12.35 1.43 15.62
N LEU A 277 -12.20 1.76 14.33
CA LEU A 277 -10.87 1.73 13.69
C LEU A 277 -9.93 2.78 14.32
N PRO A 278 -8.62 2.51 14.35
CA PRO A 278 -7.64 3.38 14.99
C PRO A 278 -7.31 4.61 14.14
N PRO A 279 -6.60 5.61 14.72
CA PRO A 279 -6.03 6.72 13.97
C PRO A 279 -5.31 6.27 12.70
N THR A 280 -5.55 6.95 11.59
CA THR A 280 -5.11 6.52 10.26
C THR A 280 -4.35 7.63 9.54
N LEU A 281 -3.16 7.32 9.04
CA LEU A 281 -2.42 8.14 8.08
C LEU A 281 -2.69 7.62 6.67
N ILE A 282 -3.08 8.53 5.76
CA ILE A 282 -3.26 8.24 4.34
C ILE A 282 -2.39 9.21 3.53
N GLN A 283 -1.54 8.68 2.66
CA GLN A 283 -0.68 9.50 1.78
C GLN A 283 -0.86 9.06 0.33
N CYS A 284 -1.11 9.97 -0.62
CA CYS A 284 -1.33 9.63 -2.03
C CYS A 284 -0.79 10.68 -3.01
N GLY A 285 -0.63 10.33 -4.28
CA GLY A 285 -0.24 11.25 -5.35
C GLY A 285 -1.44 11.98 -5.97
N GLY A 286 -1.21 13.18 -6.50
CA GLY A 286 -2.24 13.94 -7.24
C GLY A 286 -2.47 13.41 -8.66
N VAL A 287 -1.42 12.87 -9.28
CA VAL A 287 -1.42 12.24 -10.63
C VAL A 287 -1.48 10.71 -10.48
N ASP A 288 -2.29 10.25 -9.54
CA ASP A 288 -2.50 8.84 -9.24
C ASP A 288 -3.95 8.47 -9.62
N PRO A 289 -4.22 7.41 -10.40
CA PRO A 289 -5.59 6.95 -10.62
C PRO A 289 -6.32 6.59 -9.31
N LEU A 290 -5.59 6.23 -8.25
CA LEU A 290 -6.09 5.88 -6.92
C LEU A 290 -6.25 7.09 -5.97
N ARG A 291 -6.04 8.32 -6.46
CA ARG A 291 -6.20 9.53 -5.64
C ARG A 291 -7.58 9.60 -4.98
N ASP A 292 -8.63 9.36 -5.75
CA ASP A 292 -9.99 9.50 -5.26
C ASP A 292 -10.41 8.31 -4.36
N ASP A 293 -9.78 7.13 -4.49
CA ASP A 293 -9.89 6.05 -3.50
C ASP A 293 -9.41 6.53 -2.11
N ALA A 294 -8.23 7.15 -2.05
CA ALA A 294 -7.67 7.68 -0.80
C ALA A 294 -8.59 8.73 -0.16
N PHE A 295 -9.14 9.66 -0.95
CA PHE A 295 -10.07 10.67 -0.44
C PHE A 295 -11.40 10.08 0.02
N ALA A 296 -12.00 9.15 -0.75
CA ALA A 296 -13.25 8.51 -0.40
C ALA A 296 -13.12 7.72 0.91
N TYR A 297 -12.03 6.97 1.08
CA TYR A 297 -11.79 6.22 2.32
C TYR A 297 -11.54 7.14 3.52
N ALA A 298 -10.77 8.22 3.35
CA ALA A 298 -10.60 9.21 4.40
C ALA A 298 -11.92 9.88 4.83
N GLU A 299 -12.80 10.18 3.88
CA GLU A 299 -14.11 10.76 4.14
C GLU A 299 -15.02 9.77 4.88
N ALA A 300 -15.02 8.49 4.47
CA ALA A 300 -15.76 7.42 5.12
C ALA A 300 -15.30 7.21 6.57
N LEU A 301 -13.99 7.08 6.80
CA LEU A 301 -13.39 6.95 8.13
C LEU A 301 -13.76 8.13 9.05
N LYS A 302 -13.61 9.37 8.55
CA LYS A 302 -13.94 10.58 9.32
C LYS A 302 -15.43 10.66 9.67
N SER A 303 -16.30 10.21 8.77
CA SER A 303 -17.75 10.20 8.99
C SER A 303 -18.16 9.27 10.14
N ASP A 304 -17.37 8.22 10.40
CA ASP A 304 -17.55 7.29 11.52
C ASP A 304 -16.70 7.65 12.77
N GLY A 305 -16.12 8.86 12.78
CA GLY A 305 -15.42 9.42 13.93
C GLY A 305 -13.98 8.93 14.10
N VAL A 306 -13.37 8.33 13.07
CA VAL A 306 -11.96 7.94 13.09
C VAL A 306 -11.07 9.18 12.89
N GLU A 307 -9.99 9.29 13.67
CA GLU A 307 -8.95 10.31 13.43
C GLU A 307 -8.19 9.98 12.15
N VAL A 308 -8.20 10.89 11.18
CA VAL A 308 -7.53 10.67 9.89
C VAL A 308 -6.68 11.86 9.50
N ALA A 309 -5.37 11.61 9.33
CA ALA A 309 -4.45 12.50 8.63
C ALA A 309 -4.35 12.06 7.16
N ILE A 310 -4.80 12.89 6.23
CA ILE A 310 -4.69 12.61 4.79
C ILE A 310 -3.82 13.67 4.11
N HIS A 311 -2.84 13.25 3.33
CA HIS A 311 -1.95 14.10 2.56
C HIS A 311 -1.89 13.66 1.10
N CYS A 312 -2.38 14.51 0.20
CA CYS A 312 -2.24 14.31 -1.24
C CYS A 312 -1.15 15.24 -1.79
N TYR A 313 -0.19 14.68 -2.50
CA TYR A 313 0.94 15.42 -3.07
C TYR A 313 0.63 15.78 -4.53
N ALA A 314 0.22 17.04 -4.73
CA ALA A 314 -0.22 17.54 -6.04
C ALA A 314 0.87 17.37 -7.11
N GLY A 315 0.47 16.97 -8.31
CA GLY A 315 1.36 16.85 -9.47
C GLY A 315 2.34 15.68 -9.45
N LEU A 316 2.30 14.83 -8.43
CA LEU A 316 3.17 13.66 -8.31
C LEU A 316 2.40 12.35 -8.51
N PRO A 317 3.05 11.33 -9.11
CA PRO A 317 2.42 10.06 -9.46
C PRO A 317 2.26 9.13 -8.25
N HIS A 318 1.68 7.96 -8.51
CA HIS A 318 1.75 6.81 -7.62
C HIS A 318 3.22 6.53 -7.23
N TRP A 319 3.48 6.19 -5.97
CA TRP A 319 4.82 5.78 -5.50
C TRP A 319 5.96 6.81 -5.71
N PHE A 320 5.62 8.10 -5.86
CA PHE A 320 6.60 9.14 -6.21
C PHE A 320 7.79 9.23 -5.26
N ALA A 321 7.62 8.90 -3.98
CA ALA A 321 8.66 9.05 -2.97
C ALA A 321 9.91 8.20 -3.26
N ALA A 322 9.73 7.04 -3.91
CA ALA A 322 10.83 6.18 -4.35
C ALA A 322 11.37 6.58 -5.74
N LEU A 323 10.51 7.10 -6.62
CA LEU A 323 10.86 7.42 -8.01
C LEU A 323 11.53 8.78 -8.16
N LEU A 324 11.14 9.73 -7.31
CA LEU A 324 11.60 11.12 -7.31
C LEU A 324 12.14 11.47 -5.90
N PRO A 325 13.14 10.72 -5.39
CA PRO A 325 13.55 10.79 -3.99
C PRO A 325 14.19 12.14 -3.59
N HIS A 326 14.55 12.97 -4.56
CA HIS A 326 15.19 14.28 -4.35
C HIS A 326 14.21 15.45 -4.27
N THR A 327 12.91 15.22 -4.48
CA THR A 327 11.91 16.29 -4.44
C THR A 327 11.58 16.68 -3.00
N THR A 328 11.14 17.93 -2.82
CA THR A 328 10.73 18.44 -1.49
C THR A 328 9.55 17.62 -0.95
N GLU A 329 8.64 17.22 -1.82
CA GLU A 329 7.47 16.42 -1.52
C GLU A 329 7.85 15.01 -1.05
N SER A 330 8.88 14.38 -1.63
CA SER A 330 9.40 13.09 -1.16
C SER A 330 10.00 13.20 0.24
N VAL A 331 10.69 14.29 0.55
CA VAL A 331 11.18 14.56 1.92
C VAL A 331 9.99 14.72 2.88
N GLN A 332 9.01 15.56 2.53
CA GLN A 332 7.80 15.76 3.33
C GLN A 332 7.00 14.46 3.53
N PHE A 333 7.02 13.56 2.54
CA PHE A 333 6.39 12.25 2.63
C PHE A 333 6.96 11.44 3.79
N PHE A 334 8.28 11.32 3.87
CA PHE A 334 8.95 10.58 4.94
C PHE A 334 8.94 11.32 6.28
N GLU A 335 8.98 12.65 6.30
CA GLU A 335 8.82 13.44 7.53
C GLU A 335 7.45 13.19 8.17
N ARG A 336 6.36 13.32 7.42
CA ARG A 336 5.00 13.08 7.93
C ARG A 336 4.80 11.63 8.37
N TYR A 337 5.39 10.69 7.65
CA TYR A 337 5.40 9.28 8.03
C TYR A 337 6.10 9.09 9.38
N ASN A 338 7.33 9.56 9.52
CA ASN A 338 8.11 9.45 10.77
C ASN A 338 7.44 10.17 11.95
N ASP A 339 6.86 11.35 11.73
CA ASP A 339 6.14 12.10 12.76
C ASP A 339 4.90 11.34 13.23
N PHE A 340 4.16 10.71 12.31
CA PHE A 340 3.02 9.87 12.68
C PHE A 340 3.48 8.64 13.48
N LEU A 341 4.56 7.99 13.07
CA LEU A 341 5.13 6.84 13.78
C LEU A 341 5.65 7.23 15.17
N ALA A 342 6.37 8.33 15.31
CA ALA A 342 6.88 8.80 16.58
C ALA A 342 5.75 9.07 17.59
N ARG A 343 4.63 9.66 17.14
CA ARG A 343 3.45 9.92 17.98
C ARG A 343 2.79 8.64 18.52
N HIS A 344 2.83 7.55 17.77
CA HIS A 344 2.20 6.28 18.15
C HIS A 344 3.17 5.28 18.80
N ALA A 345 4.47 5.40 18.53
CA ALA A 345 5.51 4.59 19.17
C ALA A 345 5.95 5.15 20.52
N GLY A 346 5.92 6.48 20.71
CA GLY A 346 6.50 7.18 21.87
C GLY A 346 5.67 7.21 23.16
N LYS A 347 4.66 6.36 23.32
CA LYS A 347 3.86 6.28 24.56
C LYS A 347 4.31 5.15 25.47
#